data_AF-A0A920ACM1-F1
#
_entry.id   AF-A0A920ACM1-F1
#
_cell.length_a   1.000
_cell.length_b   1.000
_cell.length_c   1.000
_cell.angle_alpha   90.00
_cell.angle_beta   90.00
_cell.angle_gamma   90.00
#
_symmetry.space_group_name_H-M   'P 1'
#
loop_
_entity.id
_entity.type
_entity.pdbx_description
1 polymer ?
#
loop_
_entity_poly.entity_id
_entity_poly.type
_entity_poly.pdbx_seq_one_letter_code
_entity_poly.pdbx_strand_id
1 'polypeptide(L)'
;MQIIADSPDHEILEEAISILGLADELSSLATLEQDGIGLEDGPGPWTVFAPTDEAFELFTEEMGWTLNDLLESQFLSNIINQHIVNGCIDEYNFSYEIDESCFDLNNPLLSTDLEFNIATNLDGESLQFIVNENSIYVVGQQNTVEIIVSDLIAFNGIVHVIDAVITPKIEEIQSGSCDLWTLELTSSIEQGWDGDALGLVINNTLAETITVSEGSQEFVYQFGVDQNDIVDLLYFANGPSGSYNSYKLTDGEGQVIVQWTGNFNNYPTGYSGIYACESVKGVCEKITVELNSEFGWGWPYSSLDVFRNGNYDQSIEMPIGYSQITQINAYENDMFDFIVNTQLMFPEELGGYKIRTESGTTLVDEDNVNEAPESSYNIVVCESEDNISLSDIKSQEPSLVKMIDILGREQKNIKRHYFILHIR
;
A
#
# COMPACT_ATOMS: atom_id res chain seq x y z
N MET A 1 -27.51 -12.72 -2.46
CA MET A 1 -26.91 -13.95 -1.88
C MET A 1 -27.81 -15.18 -1.73
N GLN A 2 -29.12 -15.08 -1.42
CA GLN A 2 -29.92 -16.24 -0.99
C GLN A 2 -29.82 -17.51 -1.87
N ILE A 3 -29.81 -17.37 -3.20
CA ILE A 3 -29.72 -18.52 -4.12
C ILE A 3 -28.41 -19.29 -3.95
N ILE A 4 -27.30 -18.57 -3.73
CA ILE A 4 -25.97 -19.15 -3.53
C ILE A 4 -25.91 -19.78 -2.12
N ALA A 5 -26.30 -19.03 -1.09
CA ALA A 5 -26.26 -19.49 0.31
C ALA A 5 -27.18 -20.70 0.63
N ASP A 6 -28.30 -20.84 -0.08
CA ASP A 6 -29.21 -21.99 0.08
C ASP A 6 -28.78 -23.20 -0.80
N SER A 7 -27.70 -23.09 -1.58
CA SER A 7 -27.26 -24.13 -2.51
C SER A 7 -26.12 -24.98 -1.93
N PRO A 8 -26.27 -26.32 -1.82
CA PRO A 8 -25.21 -27.21 -1.36
C PRO A 8 -24.10 -27.45 -2.40
N ASP A 9 -24.23 -26.85 -3.60
CA ASP A 9 -23.27 -26.99 -4.70
C ASP A 9 -22.45 -25.69 -4.89
N HIS A 10 -22.58 -24.70 -4.00
CA HIS A 10 -21.90 -23.40 -4.09
C HIS A 10 -21.34 -22.94 -2.72
N GLU A 11 -20.98 -23.87 -1.85
CA GLU A 11 -20.42 -23.57 -0.52
C GLU A 11 -19.08 -22.80 -0.65
N ILE A 12 -18.26 -23.13 -1.65
CA ILE A 12 -16.97 -22.47 -1.90
C ILE A 12 -17.16 -21.03 -2.38
N LEU A 13 -18.12 -20.81 -3.29
CA LEU A 13 -18.44 -19.47 -3.79
C LEU A 13 -18.98 -18.60 -2.66
N GLU A 14 -19.87 -19.14 -1.82
CA GLU A 14 -20.40 -18.44 -0.65
C GLU A 14 -19.27 -18.03 0.30
N GLU A 15 -18.37 -18.94 0.64
CA GLU A 15 -17.23 -18.68 1.51
C GLU A 15 -16.32 -17.59 0.93
N ALA A 16 -15.97 -17.67 -0.36
CA ALA A 16 -15.14 -16.68 -1.02
C ALA A 16 -15.79 -15.29 -1.05
N ILE A 17 -17.08 -15.20 -1.34
CA ILE A 17 -17.84 -13.94 -1.27
C ILE A 17 -17.84 -13.37 0.16
N SER A 18 -17.95 -14.24 1.17
CA SER A 18 -17.90 -13.82 2.57
C SER A 18 -16.51 -13.32 2.97
N ILE A 19 -15.43 -13.97 2.54
CA ILE A 19 -14.04 -13.54 2.82
C ILE A 19 -13.77 -12.16 2.24
N LEU A 20 -14.31 -11.88 1.04
CA LEU A 20 -14.16 -10.60 0.35
C LEU A 20 -15.08 -9.50 0.89
N GLY A 21 -16.02 -9.80 1.81
CA GLY A 21 -16.98 -8.83 2.34
C GLY A 21 -18.10 -8.45 1.36
N LEU A 22 -18.29 -9.20 0.27
CA LEU A 22 -19.25 -8.88 -0.78
C LEU A 22 -20.69 -9.35 -0.47
N ALA A 23 -20.89 -10.10 0.62
CA ALA A 23 -22.16 -10.75 0.93
C ALA A 23 -23.32 -9.76 1.16
N ASP A 24 -23.06 -8.68 1.91
CA ASP A 24 -24.05 -7.65 2.22
C ASP A 24 -24.37 -6.81 0.99
N GLU A 25 -23.34 -6.45 0.22
CA GLU A 25 -23.45 -5.71 -1.03
C GLU A 25 -24.32 -6.47 -2.05
N LEU A 26 -24.01 -7.74 -2.28
CA LEU A 26 -24.77 -8.65 -3.16
C LEU A 26 -26.15 -9.05 -2.59
N SER A 27 -26.53 -8.57 -1.42
CA SER A 27 -27.84 -8.78 -0.80
C SER A 27 -28.67 -7.49 -0.67
N SER A 28 -28.03 -6.33 -0.89
CA SER A 28 -28.66 -5.01 -0.83
C SER A 28 -29.65 -4.78 -1.99
N LEU A 29 -30.53 -3.79 -1.85
CA LEU A 29 -31.65 -3.55 -2.77
C LEU A 29 -31.45 -2.29 -3.60
N ALA A 30 -31.48 -2.42 -4.93
CA ALA A 30 -31.80 -1.31 -5.81
C ALA A 30 -33.32 -1.07 -5.77
N THR A 31 -33.80 -0.09 -5.00
CA THR A 31 -35.22 0.28 -5.05
C THR A 31 -35.51 1.19 -6.24
N LEU A 32 -36.38 0.75 -7.15
CA LEU A 32 -36.98 1.67 -8.12
C LEU A 32 -37.99 2.58 -7.40
N GLU A 33 -37.70 3.88 -7.35
CA GLU A 33 -38.64 4.86 -6.80
C GLU A 33 -39.99 4.80 -7.54
N GLN A 34 -41.06 4.49 -6.81
CA GLN A 34 -42.41 4.88 -7.23
C GLN A 34 -43.20 5.70 -6.19
N ASP A 35 -42.78 5.77 -4.90
CA ASP A 35 -43.67 6.30 -3.85
C ASP A 35 -43.03 7.20 -2.75
N GLY A 36 -41.80 7.72 -2.92
CA GLY A 36 -41.31 8.88 -2.16
C GLY A 36 -41.12 8.70 -0.63
N ILE A 37 -40.88 7.48 -0.16
CA ILE A 37 -40.33 7.19 1.17
C ILE A 37 -39.04 6.39 0.97
N GLY A 38 -37.93 7.13 0.88
CA GLY A 38 -36.61 6.59 0.56
C GLY A 38 -36.13 5.54 1.56
N LEU A 39 -35.93 4.35 1.04
CA LEU A 39 -34.87 3.46 1.52
C LEU A 39 -33.64 3.81 0.67
N GLU A 40 -32.46 3.84 1.29
CA GLU A 40 -31.21 4.20 0.60
C GLU A 40 -30.98 3.25 -0.59
N ASP A 41 -30.61 3.82 -1.74
CA ASP A 41 -30.27 3.07 -2.95
C ASP A 41 -29.14 2.08 -2.62
N GLY A 42 -29.43 0.79 -2.68
CA GLY A 42 -28.43 -0.27 -2.58
C GLY A 42 -27.90 -0.64 -3.97
N PRO A 43 -26.61 -1.01 -4.09
CA PRO A 43 -26.03 -1.36 -5.37
C PRO A 43 -26.70 -2.57 -6.03
N GLY A 44 -26.87 -2.50 -7.34
CA GLY A 44 -27.53 -3.52 -8.16
C GLY A 44 -28.39 -2.90 -9.28
N PRO A 45 -29.05 -3.72 -10.11
CA PRO A 45 -29.18 -5.17 -10.03
C PRO A 45 -27.92 -5.93 -10.46
N TRP A 46 -27.72 -7.10 -9.85
CA TRP A 46 -26.54 -7.96 -10.05
C TRP A 46 -26.81 -9.12 -11.01
N THR A 47 -25.78 -9.54 -11.76
CA THR A 47 -25.77 -10.86 -12.42
C THR A 47 -24.55 -11.64 -11.94
N VAL A 48 -24.76 -12.81 -11.34
CA VAL A 48 -23.68 -13.67 -10.84
C VAL A 48 -23.61 -14.94 -11.68
N PHE A 49 -22.46 -15.20 -12.29
CA PHE A 49 -22.13 -16.46 -12.92
C PHE A 49 -21.51 -17.39 -11.87
N ALA A 50 -22.32 -18.17 -11.17
CA ALA A 50 -21.92 -18.94 -10.00
C ALA A 50 -21.28 -20.29 -10.40
N PRO A 51 -19.95 -20.48 -10.22
CA PRO A 51 -19.34 -21.78 -10.42
C PRO A 51 -19.75 -22.74 -9.31
N THR A 52 -20.00 -23.99 -9.68
CA THR A 52 -20.22 -25.06 -8.71
C THR A 52 -18.96 -25.35 -7.87
N ASP A 53 -19.11 -26.03 -6.74
CA ASP A 53 -17.97 -26.45 -5.92
C ASP A 53 -17.02 -27.38 -6.69
N GLU A 54 -17.56 -28.26 -7.55
CA GLU A 54 -16.75 -29.10 -8.46
C GLU A 54 -15.91 -28.26 -9.43
N ALA A 55 -16.43 -27.10 -9.88
CA ALA A 55 -15.70 -26.18 -10.74
C ALA A 55 -14.49 -25.56 -10.02
N PHE A 56 -14.63 -25.19 -8.74
CA PHE A 56 -13.52 -24.67 -7.94
C PHE A 56 -12.49 -25.75 -7.59
N GLU A 57 -12.93 -26.98 -7.32
CA GLU A 57 -12.03 -28.12 -7.10
C GLU A 57 -11.16 -28.39 -8.33
N LEU A 58 -11.75 -28.39 -9.53
CA LEU A 58 -11.01 -28.55 -10.78
C LEU A 58 -10.05 -27.39 -11.04
N PHE A 59 -10.52 -26.15 -10.83
CA PHE A 59 -9.69 -24.96 -10.99
C PHE A 59 -8.45 -24.99 -10.09
N THR A 60 -8.61 -25.33 -8.82
CA THR A 60 -7.50 -25.43 -7.87
C THR A 60 -6.55 -26.59 -8.20
N GLU A 61 -7.08 -27.74 -8.64
CA GLU A 61 -6.25 -28.86 -9.13
C GLU A 61 -5.39 -28.45 -10.33
N GLU A 62 -5.95 -27.72 -11.29
CA GLU A 62 -5.22 -27.22 -12.47
C GLU A 62 -4.12 -26.21 -12.10
N MET A 63 -4.37 -25.37 -11.10
CA MET A 63 -3.39 -24.41 -10.55
C MET A 63 -2.35 -25.08 -9.64
N GLY A 64 -2.55 -26.35 -9.26
CA GLY A 64 -1.72 -27.04 -8.27
C GLY A 64 -1.88 -26.47 -6.86
N TRP A 65 -3.04 -25.86 -6.58
CA TRP A 65 -3.41 -25.24 -5.32
C TRP A 65 -4.34 -26.17 -4.53
N THR A 66 -4.35 -26.01 -3.22
CA THR A 66 -5.45 -26.47 -2.38
C THR A 66 -6.56 -25.43 -2.36
N LEU A 67 -7.76 -25.81 -1.90
CA LEU A 67 -8.84 -24.86 -1.70
C LEU A 67 -8.45 -23.74 -0.72
N ASN A 68 -7.71 -24.06 0.33
CA ASN A 68 -7.20 -23.06 1.26
C ASN A 68 -6.23 -22.09 0.58
N ASP A 69 -5.34 -22.58 -0.30
CA ASP A 69 -4.43 -21.70 -1.05
C ASP A 69 -5.21 -20.73 -1.95
N LEU A 70 -6.38 -21.12 -2.47
CA LEU A 70 -7.28 -20.23 -3.20
C LEU A 70 -7.92 -19.18 -2.27
N LEU A 71 -8.50 -19.60 -1.16
CA LEU A 71 -9.22 -18.72 -0.23
C LEU A 71 -8.29 -17.74 0.50
N GLU A 72 -7.02 -18.08 0.66
CA GLU A 72 -5.97 -17.22 1.22
C GLU A 72 -5.18 -16.48 0.12
N SER A 73 -5.53 -16.69 -1.16
CA SER A 73 -4.80 -16.12 -2.28
C SER A 73 -4.99 -14.61 -2.37
N GLN A 74 -3.90 -13.89 -2.61
CA GLN A 74 -3.98 -12.48 -3.01
C GLN A 74 -4.76 -12.26 -4.32
N PHE A 75 -4.99 -13.33 -5.10
CA PHE A 75 -5.76 -13.30 -6.35
C PHE A 75 -7.25 -13.59 -6.17
N LEU A 76 -7.71 -13.91 -4.94
CA LEU A 76 -9.09 -14.30 -4.68
C LEU A 76 -10.09 -13.24 -5.17
N SER A 77 -9.82 -11.96 -4.88
CA SER A 77 -10.68 -10.85 -5.30
C SER A 77 -10.87 -10.84 -6.82
N ASN A 78 -9.77 -10.87 -7.58
CA ASN A 78 -9.83 -10.89 -9.04
C ASN A 78 -10.58 -12.13 -9.53
N ILE A 79 -10.29 -13.32 -8.98
CA ILE A 79 -10.98 -14.56 -9.35
C ILE A 79 -12.50 -14.45 -9.13
N ILE A 80 -12.96 -13.96 -7.99
CA ILE A 80 -14.40 -13.85 -7.70
C ILE A 80 -15.05 -12.74 -8.54
N ASN A 81 -14.39 -11.60 -8.71
CA ASN A 81 -14.93 -10.47 -9.46
C ASN A 81 -15.15 -10.79 -10.95
N GLN A 82 -14.44 -11.78 -11.51
CA GLN A 82 -14.71 -12.29 -12.86
C GLN A 82 -16.13 -12.83 -13.06
N HIS A 83 -16.78 -13.24 -11.98
CA HIS A 83 -18.08 -13.92 -11.97
C HIS A 83 -19.24 -12.97 -11.71
N ILE A 84 -18.97 -11.72 -11.32
CA ILE A 84 -19.98 -10.77 -10.91
C ILE A 84 -20.03 -9.66 -11.94
N VAL A 85 -21.22 -9.44 -12.50
CA VAL A 85 -21.52 -8.35 -13.41
C VAL A 85 -22.49 -7.41 -12.71
N ASN A 86 -22.10 -6.14 -12.65
CA ASN A 86 -23.04 -5.08 -12.35
C ASN A 86 -23.77 -4.69 -13.64
N GLY A 87 -25.11 -4.53 -13.59
CA GLY A 87 -25.89 -4.02 -14.73
C GLY A 87 -25.52 -2.59 -15.16
N CYS A 88 -24.62 -1.94 -14.43
CA CYS A 88 -24.10 -0.59 -14.62
C CYS A 88 -22.56 -0.63 -14.69
N ILE A 89 -21.98 -0.40 -15.86
CA ILE A 89 -20.53 -0.12 -16.00
C ILE A 89 -20.38 1.04 -16.97
N ASP A 90 -19.86 2.16 -16.49
CA ASP A 90 -19.48 3.31 -17.30
C ASP A 90 -17.95 3.55 -17.26
N GLU A 91 -17.46 4.47 -18.11
CA GLU A 91 -16.03 4.76 -18.28
C GLU A 91 -15.44 5.63 -17.16
N TYR A 92 -16.26 6.09 -16.20
CA TYR A 92 -15.87 7.08 -15.19
C TYR A 92 -15.64 6.52 -13.78
N ASN A 93 -15.95 5.24 -13.56
CA ASN A 93 -15.76 4.59 -12.26
C ASN A 93 -14.44 3.82 -12.12
N PHE A 94 -13.89 3.86 -10.91
CA PHE A 94 -12.88 2.92 -10.44
C PHE A 94 -13.52 1.54 -10.19
N SER A 95 -12.74 0.46 -10.22
CA SER A 95 -13.19 -0.94 -10.02
C SER A 95 -13.88 -1.25 -8.68
N TYR A 96 -13.91 -0.28 -7.75
CA TYR A 96 -14.51 -0.42 -6.41
C TYR A 96 -15.66 0.54 -6.14
N GLU A 97 -16.01 1.46 -7.07
CA GLU A 97 -17.14 2.37 -6.91
C GLU A 97 -18.28 2.02 -7.87
N ILE A 98 -19.48 1.93 -7.31
CA ILE A 98 -20.74 1.70 -8.04
C ILE A 98 -21.43 3.05 -8.19
N ASP A 99 -21.62 3.53 -9.42
CA ASP A 99 -22.16 4.87 -9.70
C ASP A 99 -23.70 4.90 -9.59
N GLU A 100 -24.20 5.92 -8.91
CA GLU A 100 -25.62 6.31 -8.83
C GLU A 100 -26.20 6.78 -10.19
N SER A 101 -25.35 7.13 -11.18
CA SER A 101 -25.77 7.80 -12.42
C SER A 101 -26.06 6.89 -13.63
N CYS A 102 -25.95 5.57 -13.46
CA CYS A 102 -26.18 4.59 -14.52
C CYS A 102 -27.65 4.42 -14.91
N PHE A 103 -28.03 5.00 -16.06
CA PHE A 103 -29.35 4.83 -16.69
C PHE A 103 -29.52 3.47 -17.40
N ASP A 104 -29.56 2.36 -16.66
CA ASP A 104 -30.63 1.33 -16.77
C ASP A 104 -30.63 0.36 -15.57
N LEU A 105 -30.99 0.89 -14.39
CA LEU A 105 -31.15 0.19 -13.10
C LEU A 105 -32.17 -0.98 -13.08
N ASN A 106 -32.73 -1.40 -14.22
CA ASN A 106 -33.95 -2.23 -14.23
C ASN A 106 -33.77 -3.67 -14.69
N ASN A 107 -32.67 -4.04 -15.35
CA ASN A 107 -32.59 -5.34 -16.04
C ASN A 107 -31.26 -6.06 -15.80
N PRO A 108 -31.18 -6.99 -14.82
CA PRO A 108 -30.09 -7.97 -14.78
C PRO A 108 -30.07 -8.81 -16.07
N LEU A 109 -28.91 -9.35 -16.44
CA LEU A 109 -28.74 -10.06 -17.72
C LEU A 109 -29.45 -11.41 -17.68
N LEU A 110 -30.57 -11.53 -18.40
CA LEU A 110 -31.25 -12.80 -18.65
C LEU A 110 -30.57 -13.55 -19.80
N SER A 111 -30.79 -14.86 -19.89
CA SER A 111 -30.31 -15.69 -21.00
C SER A 111 -30.71 -15.15 -22.38
N THR A 112 -31.87 -14.50 -22.48
CA THR A 112 -32.36 -13.84 -23.71
C THR A 112 -31.53 -12.64 -24.14
N ASP A 113 -30.82 -12.00 -23.20
CA ASP A 113 -29.97 -10.85 -23.47
C ASP A 113 -28.56 -11.29 -23.89
N LEU A 114 -28.19 -12.55 -23.70
CA LEU A 114 -26.84 -13.06 -23.97
C LEU A 114 -26.57 -13.35 -25.46
N GLU A 115 -27.54 -13.22 -26.36
CA GLU A 115 -27.36 -13.61 -27.78
C GLU A 115 -26.35 -12.73 -28.55
N PHE A 116 -26.20 -11.45 -28.18
CA PHE A 116 -25.29 -10.51 -28.88
C PHE A 116 -24.58 -9.52 -27.96
N ASN A 117 -24.73 -9.66 -26.64
CA ASN A 117 -24.21 -8.70 -25.70
C ASN A 117 -22.78 -9.03 -25.26
N ILE A 118 -22.09 -7.98 -24.82
CA ILE A 118 -20.87 -8.04 -24.03
C ILE A 118 -21.25 -7.44 -22.68
N ALA A 119 -20.85 -8.11 -21.61
CA ALA A 119 -20.92 -7.56 -20.26
C ALA A 119 -19.53 -7.19 -19.80
N THR A 120 -19.41 -6.27 -18.86
CA THR A 120 -18.16 -6.07 -18.13
C THR A 120 -18.35 -6.63 -16.72
N ASN A 121 -17.34 -7.29 -16.16
CA ASN A 121 -17.41 -7.83 -14.81
C ASN A 121 -16.88 -6.80 -13.78
N LEU A 122 -16.93 -7.11 -12.49
CA LEU A 122 -16.45 -6.23 -11.43
C LEU A 122 -14.93 -5.99 -11.48
N ASP A 123 -14.19 -6.88 -12.13
CA ASP A 123 -12.74 -6.73 -12.38
C ASP A 123 -12.45 -5.77 -13.57
N GLY A 124 -13.49 -5.23 -14.21
CA GLY A 124 -13.39 -4.32 -15.35
C GLY A 124 -13.15 -5.03 -16.70
N GLU A 125 -13.21 -6.35 -16.74
CA GLU A 125 -12.97 -7.15 -17.94
C GLU A 125 -14.26 -7.50 -18.69
N SER A 126 -14.16 -7.58 -20.02
CA SER A 126 -15.31 -7.91 -20.87
C SER A 126 -15.57 -9.41 -20.94
N LEU A 127 -16.79 -9.82 -20.59
CA LEU A 127 -17.35 -11.15 -20.83
C LEU A 127 -18.15 -11.15 -22.14
N GLN A 128 -17.84 -12.08 -23.04
CA GLN A 128 -18.61 -12.30 -24.27
C GLN A 128 -19.46 -13.55 -24.14
N PHE A 129 -20.58 -13.61 -24.86
CA PHE A 129 -21.49 -14.74 -24.77
C PHE A 129 -21.64 -15.45 -26.11
N ILE A 130 -21.73 -16.79 -26.07
CA ILE A 130 -22.03 -17.62 -27.23
C ILE A 130 -23.31 -18.37 -26.93
N VAL A 131 -24.39 -18.06 -27.66
CA VAL A 131 -25.68 -18.75 -27.54
C VAL A 131 -25.87 -19.67 -28.75
N ASN A 132 -26.04 -20.96 -28.47
CA ASN A 132 -26.44 -21.98 -29.42
C ASN A 132 -27.87 -22.46 -29.10
N GLU A 133 -28.44 -23.32 -29.96
CA GLU A 133 -29.82 -23.80 -29.80
C GLU A 133 -30.12 -24.43 -28.42
N ASN A 134 -29.11 -25.05 -27.77
CA ASN A 134 -29.28 -25.79 -26.51
C ASN A 134 -28.23 -25.46 -25.44
N SER A 135 -27.29 -24.55 -25.71
CA SER A 135 -26.18 -24.26 -24.79
C SER A 135 -25.77 -22.80 -24.86
N ILE A 136 -25.43 -22.25 -23.70
CA ILE A 136 -24.97 -20.87 -23.54
C ILE A 136 -23.58 -20.93 -22.91
N TYR A 137 -22.64 -20.18 -23.46
CA TYR A 137 -21.28 -20.10 -22.96
C TYR A 137 -20.90 -18.68 -22.62
N VAL A 138 -20.10 -18.52 -21.57
CA VAL A 138 -19.41 -17.29 -21.22
C VAL A 138 -17.96 -17.42 -21.65
N VAL A 139 -17.50 -16.51 -22.49
CA VAL A 139 -16.11 -16.39 -22.92
C VAL A 139 -15.45 -15.36 -22.02
N GLY A 140 -14.66 -15.84 -21.06
CA GLY A 140 -13.77 -15.03 -20.24
C GLY A 140 -12.43 -14.79 -20.92
N GLN A 141 -11.47 -14.30 -20.15
CA GLN A 141 -10.15 -13.94 -20.67
C GLN A 141 -9.32 -15.17 -21.05
N GLN A 142 -9.29 -16.19 -20.19
CA GLN A 142 -8.43 -17.36 -20.35
C GLN A 142 -9.16 -18.63 -20.78
N ASN A 143 -10.48 -18.70 -20.54
CA ASN A 143 -11.29 -19.88 -20.85
C ASN A 143 -12.71 -19.51 -21.32
N THR A 144 -13.42 -20.54 -21.79
CA THR A 144 -14.86 -20.46 -22.11
C THR A 144 -15.57 -21.49 -21.25
N VAL A 145 -16.61 -21.06 -20.55
CA VAL A 145 -17.34 -21.85 -19.55
C VAL A 145 -18.80 -22.00 -19.97
N GLU A 146 -19.44 -23.12 -19.63
CA GLU A 146 -20.84 -23.38 -19.98
C GLU A 146 -21.78 -22.94 -18.86
N ILE A 147 -22.85 -22.24 -19.21
CA ILE A 147 -23.97 -22.00 -18.30
C ILE A 147 -24.85 -23.25 -18.30
N ILE A 148 -24.81 -23.99 -17.19
CA ILE A 148 -25.54 -25.25 -17.01
C ILE A 148 -26.95 -25.04 -16.45
N VAL A 149 -27.19 -23.93 -15.73
CA VAL A 149 -28.52 -23.49 -15.30
C VAL A 149 -28.61 -21.98 -15.45
N SER A 150 -29.54 -21.49 -16.27
CA SER A 150 -29.73 -20.04 -16.47
C SER A 150 -30.94 -19.50 -15.72
N ASP A 151 -30.95 -18.18 -15.52
CA ASP A 151 -32.11 -17.39 -15.11
C ASP A 151 -32.69 -17.75 -13.72
N LEU A 152 -31.82 -18.03 -12.75
CA LEU A 152 -32.25 -18.13 -11.36
C LEU A 152 -32.51 -16.73 -10.81
N ILE A 153 -33.77 -16.32 -10.82
CA ILE A 153 -34.20 -14.98 -10.39
C ILE A 153 -34.03 -14.83 -8.88
N ALA A 154 -33.15 -13.91 -8.49
CA ALA A 154 -33.00 -13.45 -7.12
C ALA A 154 -33.77 -12.14 -6.90
N PHE A 155 -33.83 -11.69 -5.64
CA PHE A 155 -34.55 -10.48 -5.30
C PHE A 155 -33.89 -9.19 -5.81
N ASN A 156 -32.55 -9.19 -5.96
CA ASN A 156 -31.73 -8.06 -6.40
C ASN A 156 -30.84 -8.40 -7.62
N GLY A 157 -31.21 -9.42 -8.40
CA GLY A 157 -30.39 -9.87 -9.52
C GLY A 157 -30.77 -11.21 -10.13
N ILE A 158 -29.86 -11.77 -10.94
CA ILE A 158 -29.97 -13.10 -11.54
C ILE A 158 -28.71 -13.91 -11.22
N VAL A 159 -28.88 -15.22 -11.00
CA VAL A 159 -27.78 -16.17 -10.93
C VAL A 159 -27.84 -17.11 -12.14
N HIS A 160 -26.69 -17.30 -12.79
CA HIS A 160 -26.46 -18.32 -13.81
C HIS A 160 -25.42 -19.30 -13.27
N VAL A 161 -25.75 -20.58 -13.16
CA VAL A 161 -24.80 -21.60 -12.70
C VAL A 161 -23.90 -22.01 -13.84
N ILE A 162 -22.59 -22.06 -13.59
CA ILE A 162 -21.56 -22.45 -14.56
C ILE A 162 -20.77 -23.68 -14.10
N ASP A 163 -20.24 -24.43 -15.06
CA ASP A 163 -19.49 -25.68 -14.82
C ASP A 163 -17.99 -25.50 -14.60
N ALA A 164 -17.47 -24.29 -14.74
CA ALA A 164 -16.06 -23.96 -14.62
C ALA A 164 -15.89 -22.53 -14.07
N VAL A 165 -14.78 -22.27 -13.36
CA VAL A 165 -14.39 -20.92 -12.91
C VAL A 165 -13.98 -20.10 -14.14
N ILE A 166 -14.55 -18.89 -14.30
CA ILE A 166 -14.09 -17.89 -15.28
C ILE A 166 -12.70 -17.44 -14.83
N THR A 167 -11.69 -17.90 -15.57
CA THR A 167 -10.29 -17.77 -15.14
C THR A 167 -9.75 -16.39 -15.50
N PRO A 168 -9.32 -15.55 -14.53
CA PRO A 168 -8.61 -14.32 -14.82
C PRO A 168 -7.18 -14.63 -15.29
N LYS A 169 -6.51 -13.64 -15.86
CA LYS A 169 -5.07 -13.70 -16.07
C LYS A 169 -4.36 -13.49 -14.73
N ILE A 170 -3.99 -14.61 -14.11
CA ILE A 170 -3.13 -14.62 -12.93
C ILE A 170 -1.68 -14.49 -13.41
N GLU A 171 -1.04 -13.36 -13.13
CA GLU A 171 0.39 -13.20 -13.38
C GLU A 171 1.19 -13.83 -12.23
N GLU A 172 2.11 -14.75 -12.55
CA GLU A 172 3.03 -15.28 -11.56
C GLU A 172 3.82 -14.14 -10.92
N ILE A 173 3.84 -14.10 -9.59
CA ILE A 173 4.59 -13.11 -8.83
C ILE A 173 6.08 -13.28 -9.15
N GLN A 174 6.64 -12.32 -9.88
CA GLN A 174 8.03 -12.36 -10.27
C GLN A 174 8.90 -11.92 -9.09
N SER A 175 9.82 -12.78 -8.67
CA SER A 175 10.87 -12.42 -7.73
C SER A 175 11.82 -11.41 -8.41
N GLY A 176 12.08 -10.30 -7.72
CA GLY A 176 13.06 -9.31 -8.18
C GLY A 176 14.48 -9.69 -7.76
N SER A 177 15.44 -8.82 -8.06
CA SER A 177 16.84 -8.99 -7.62
C SER A 177 17.02 -8.93 -6.09
N CYS A 178 16.00 -8.45 -5.36
CA CYS A 178 15.91 -8.43 -3.90
C CYS A 178 14.88 -9.40 -3.34
N ASP A 179 14.57 -10.43 -4.11
CA ASP A 179 13.61 -11.47 -3.80
C ASP A 179 12.15 -10.96 -3.67
N LEU A 180 11.26 -11.81 -3.16
CA LEU A 180 9.88 -11.47 -2.84
C LEU A 180 9.78 -10.88 -1.44
N TRP A 181 9.16 -9.71 -1.35
CA TRP A 181 8.79 -9.10 -0.09
C TRP A 181 7.33 -9.45 0.22
N THR A 182 7.02 -9.55 1.51
CA THR A 182 5.68 -9.92 2.00
C THR A 182 5.13 -8.81 2.88
N LEU A 183 3.97 -8.31 2.50
CA LEU A 183 3.20 -7.32 3.23
C LEU A 183 1.96 -8.00 3.82
N GLU A 184 1.93 -8.09 5.15
CA GLU A 184 0.82 -8.65 5.91
C GLU A 184 -0.01 -7.52 6.51
N LEU A 185 -1.30 -7.49 6.23
CA LEU A 185 -2.27 -6.61 6.87
C LEU A 185 -3.12 -7.44 7.81
N THR A 186 -3.43 -6.91 8.99
CA THR A 186 -4.31 -7.58 9.96
C THR A 186 -5.30 -6.59 10.56
N SER A 187 -6.47 -7.09 10.93
CA SER A 187 -7.46 -6.40 11.75
C SER A 187 -7.74 -7.20 13.01
N SER A 188 -7.96 -6.48 14.11
CA SER A 188 -8.39 -7.09 15.38
C SER A 188 -9.89 -7.07 15.60
N ILE A 189 -10.65 -6.62 14.59
CA ILE A 189 -12.12 -6.60 14.57
C ILE A 189 -12.63 -7.31 13.31
N GLU A 190 -13.89 -7.77 13.35
CA GLU A 190 -14.50 -8.54 12.26
C GLU A 190 -14.79 -7.69 11.01
N GLN A 191 -14.83 -6.36 11.13
CA GLN A 191 -15.14 -5.46 10.02
C GLN A 191 -13.94 -5.23 9.08
N GLY A 192 -12.84 -5.96 9.29
CA GLY A 192 -11.61 -5.75 8.55
C GLY A 192 -11.07 -4.35 8.80
N TRP A 193 -10.67 -3.67 7.72
CA TRP A 193 -10.20 -2.28 7.73
C TRP A 193 -11.32 -1.27 7.42
N ASP A 194 -12.54 -1.74 7.12
CA ASP A 194 -13.77 -0.92 7.01
C ASP A 194 -13.60 0.33 6.11
N GLY A 195 -13.04 0.12 4.91
CA GLY A 195 -12.78 1.17 3.92
C GLY A 195 -11.37 1.76 3.97
N ASP A 196 -10.64 1.62 5.07
CA ASP A 196 -9.21 1.98 5.10
C ASP A 196 -8.40 1.06 4.20
N ALA A 197 -7.29 1.59 3.66
CA ALA A 197 -6.41 0.82 2.79
C ALA A 197 -4.95 1.23 2.93
N LEU A 198 -4.05 0.38 2.46
CA LEU A 198 -2.63 0.63 2.34
C LEU A 198 -2.21 0.58 0.87
N GLY A 199 -1.81 1.72 0.33
CA GLY A 199 -1.21 1.83 -0.99
C GLY A 199 0.24 1.35 -0.96
N LEU A 200 0.57 0.34 -1.75
CA LEU A 200 1.94 -0.05 -2.03
C LEU A 200 2.44 0.73 -3.24
N VAL A 201 3.47 1.55 -3.06
CA VAL A 201 4.10 2.34 -4.13
C VAL A 201 5.53 1.86 -4.31
N ILE A 202 5.92 1.57 -5.55
CA ILE A 202 7.30 1.20 -5.90
C ILE A 202 7.81 2.22 -6.91
N ASN A 203 8.90 2.91 -6.58
CA ASN A 203 9.52 3.95 -7.41
C ASN A 203 8.53 5.03 -7.88
N ASN A 204 7.71 5.54 -6.96
CA ASN A 204 6.63 6.52 -7.22
C ASN A 204 5.48 6.03 -8.12
N THR A 205 5.36 4.72 -8.35
CA THR A 205 4.22 4.12 -9.07
C THR A 205 3.39 3.32 -8.08
N LEU A 206 2.09 3.63 -7.96
CA LEU A 206 1.17 2.82 -7.17
C LEU A 206 1.07 1.43 -7.80
N ALA A 207 1.58 0.43 -7.09
CA ALA A 207 1.56 -0.96 -7.49
C ALA A 207 0.24 -1.62 -7.11
N GLU A 208 -0.23 -1.37 -5.88
CA GLU A 208 -1.48 -1.95 -5.39
C GLU A 208 -2.11 -1.09 -4.29
N THR A 209 -3.43 -1.18 -4.12
CA THR A 209 -4.13 -0.69 -2.93
C THR A 209 -4.74 -1.86 -2.18
N ILE A 210 -4.23 -2.12 -0.98
CA ILE A 210 -4.50 -3.35 -0.24
C ILE A 210 -5.35 -3.03 0.99
N THR A 211 -6.34 -3.86 1.27
CA THR A 211 -7.19 -3.73 2.46
C THR A 211 -7.44 -5.10 3.08
N VAL A 212 -8.01 -5.11 4.28
CA VAL A 212 -8.57 -6.32 4.89
C VAL A 212 -10.09 -6.20 4.81
N SER A 213 -10.71 -7.09 4.04
CA SER A 213 -12.16 -7.14 3.90
C SER A 213 -12.87 -7.50 5.21
N GLU A 214 -14.14 -7.11 5.32
CA GLU A 214 -15.02 -7.59 6.38
C GLU A 214 -15.09 -9.14 6.37
N GLY A 215 -15.12 -9.75 7.56
CA GLY A 215 -15.06 -11.19 7.74
C GLY A 215 -13.65 -11.77 7.73
N SER A 216 -12.66 -11.01 7.24
CA SER A 216 -11.25 -11.40 7.23
C SER A 216 -10.46 -10.72 8.35
N GLN A 217 -9.52 -11.45 8.94
CA GLN A 217 -8.62 -10.92 10.00
C GLN A 217 -7.22 -10.62 9.48
N GLU A 218 -6.87 -11.17 8.33
CA GLU A 218 -5.53 -11.09 7.75
C GLU A 218 -5.63 -11.07 6.22
N PHE A 219 -4.74 -10.32 5.59
CA PHE A 219 -4.49 -10.36 4.16
C PHE A 219 -3.00 -10.30 3.91
N VAL A 220 -2.49 -11.19 3.04
CA VAL A 220 -1.07 -11.29 2.72
C VAL A 220 -0.87 -10.97 1.25
N TYR A 221 -0.01 -9.99 0.98
CA TYR A 221 0.37 -9.59 -0.37
C TYR A 221 1.87 -9.76 -0.58
N GLN A 222 2.24 -10.37 -1.69
CA GLN A 222 3.63 -10.61 -2.07
C GLN A 222 3.98 -9.89 -3.37
N PHE A 223 5.16 -9.30 -3.39
CA PHE A 223 5.66 -8.55 -4.54
C PHE A 223 7.18 -8.65 -4.65
N GLY A 224 7.68 -8.68 -5.88
CA GLY A 224 9.12 -8.61 -6.13
C GLY A 224 9.64 -7.19 -6.06
N VAL A 225 10.85 -7.03 -5.53
CA VAL A 225 11.58 -5.76 -5.55
C VAL A 225 12.97 -5.94 -6.13
N ASP A 226 13.45 -4.92 -6.83
CA ASP A 226 14.78 -4.85 -7.41
C ASP A 226 15.73 -3.97 -6.62
N GLN A 227 17.03 -4.16 -6.85
CA GLN A 227 18.05 -3.35 -6.18
C GLN A 227 17.85 -1.86 -6.46
N ASN A 228 17.84 -1.07 -5.39
CA ASN A 228 17.56 0.37 -5.38
C ASN A 228 16.11 0.76 -5.63
N ASP A 229 15.17 -0.18 -5.66
CA ASP A 229 13.76 0.17 -5.57
C ASP A 229 13.50 0.91 -4.26
N ILE A 230 12.67 1.93 -4.36
CA ILE A 230 12.12 2.64 -3.21
C ILE A 230 10.68 2.19 -3.04
N VAL A 231 10.39 1.57 -1.90
CA VAL A 231 9.05 1.14 -1.51
C VAL A 231 8.47 2.15 -0.54
N ASP A 232 7.26 2.62 -0.83
CA ASP A 232 6.43 3.42 0.06
C ASP A 232 5.13 2.67 0.37
N LEU A 233 4.69 2.78 1.61
CA LEU A 233 3.42 2.30 2.14
C LEU A 233 2.59 3.52 2.49
N LEU A 234 1.54 3.82 1.73
CA LEU A 234 0.69 4.98 1.93
C LEU A 234 -0.61 4.57 2.61
N TYR A 235 -0.86 5.04 3.83
CA TYR A 235 -2.12 4.74 4.51
C TYR A 235 -3.23 5.68 4.05
N PHE A 236 -4.34 5.10 3.59
CA PHE A 236 -5.56 5.80 3.21
C PHE A 236 -6.63 5.61 4.28
N ALA A 237 -6.93 6.70 5.01
CA ALA A 237 -7.94 6.73 6.08
C ALA A 237 -9.32 7.10 5.50
N ASN A 238 -9.98 6.16 4.82
CA ASN A 238 -11.30 6.37 4.23
C ASN A 238 -12.44 5.82 5.09
N GLY A 239 -12.11 4.94 6.04
CA GLY A 239 -13.02 4.29 6.96
C GLY A 239 -13.29 5.09 8.24
N PRO A 240 -14.34 4.72 8.98
CA PRO A 240 -14.72 5.40 10.22
C PRO A 240 -13.83 5.03 11.42
N SER A 241 -13.05 3.94 11.35
CA SER A 241 -12.25 3.44 12.48
C SER A 241 -10.94 2.75 12.06
N GLY A 242 -9.85 3.51 11.95
CA GLY A 242 -8.53 2.93 11.70
C GLY A 242 -7.82 2.34 12.93
N SER A 243 -8.41 2.40 14.12
CA SER A 243 -7.72 2.11 15.39
C SER A 243 -7.51 0.63 15.71
N TYR A 244 -7.69 -0.28 14.76
CA TYR A 244 -7.45 -1.72 14.94
C TYR A 244 -6.59 -2.33 13.83
N ASN A 245 -6.20 -1.50 12.87
CA ASN A 245 -5.50 -1.88 11.67
C ASN A 245 -4.00 -1.99 11.96
N SER A 246 -3.39 -3.09 11.51
CA SER A 246 -1.97 -3.37 11.71
C SER A 246 -1.37 -3.85 10.39
N TYR A 247 -0.13 -3.48 10.09
CA TYR A 247 0.56 -3.99 8.92
C TYR A 247 2.02 -4.31 9.22
N LYS A 248 2.60 -5.23 8.47
CA LYS A 248 3.98 -5.69 8.64
C LYS A 248 4.57 -5.98 7.27
N LEU A 249 5.70 -5.34 6.96
CA LEU A 249 6.48 -5.60 5.75
C LEU A 249 7.72 -6.42 6.12
N THR A 250 7.93 -7.52 5.40
CA THR A 250 9.08 -8.41 5.54
C THR A 250 9.80 -8.59 4.21
N ASP A 251 11.12 -8.70 4.25
CA ASP A 251 11.92 -9.01 3.06
C ASP A 251 11.93 -10.51 2.73
N GLY A 252 12.61 -10.89 1.65
CA GLY A 252 12.72 -12.29 1.22
C GLY A 252 13.52 -13.19 2.15
N GLU A 253 14.26 -12.64 3.11
CA GLU A 253 14.92 -13.41 4.18
C GLU A 253 14.02 -13.56 5.42
N GLY A 254 12.82 -12.95 5.41
CA GLY A 254 11.87 -12.93 6.52
C GLY A 254 12.20 -11.89 7.59
N GLN A 255 13.09 -10.93 7.30
CA GLN A 255 13.39 -9.82 8.20
C GLN A 255 12.27 -8.79 8.15
N VAL A 256 11.74 -8.39 9.31
CA VAL A 256 10.76 -7.29 9.41
C VAL A 256 11.46 -5.96 9.10
N ILE A 257 10.99 -5.29 8.05
CA ILE A 257 11.49 -3.99 7.59
C ILE A 257 10.67 -2.86 8.24
N VAL A 258 9.35 -2.96 8.19
CA VAL A 258 8.40 -2.01 8.80
C VAL A 258 7.30 -2.78 9.51
N GLN A 259 6.84 -2.27 10.64
CA GLN A 259 5.66 -2.80 11.32
C GLN A 259 4.88 -1.69 12.01
N TRP A 260 3.56 -1.74 11.87
CA TRP A 260 2.61 -0.99 12.65
C TRP A 260 1.63 -1.94 13.36
N THR A 261 1.41 -1.69 14.65
CA THR A 261 0.41 -2.44 15.43
C THR A 261 -0.66 -1.47 15.93
N GLY A 262 -1.87 -1.62 15.38
CA GLY A 262 -3.06 -0.90 15.77
C GLY A 262 -3.59 -1.31 17.14
N ASN A 263 -4.15 -0.34 17.85
CA ASN A 263 -4.92 -0.48 19.07
C ASN A 263 -5.88 0.71 19.18
N PHE A 264 -6.88 0.59 20.05
CA PHE A 264 -7.95 1.57 20.23
C PHE A 264 -7.51 3.06 20.28
N ASN A 265 -6.26 3.38 20.64
CA ASN A 265 -5.75 4.75 20.75
C ASN A 265 -4.84 5.22 19.60
N ASN A 266 -4.48 4.39 18.61
CA ASN A 266 -3.57 4.80 17.53
C ASN A 266 -4.09 4.41 16.14
N TYR A 267 -3.83 5.27 15.15
CA TYR A 267 -4.19 5.05 13.76
C TYR A 267 -2.92 4.73 12.97
N PRO A 268 -2.94 3.74 12.05
CA PRO A 268 -1.83 3.50 11.14
C PRO A 268 -1.39 4.77 10.43
N THR A 269 -0.10 4.81 10.14
CA THR A 269 0.50 5.84 9.31
C THR A 269 1.22 5.17 8.16
N GLY A 270 1.42 5.91 7.07
CA GLY A 270 2.27 5.46 5.99
C GLY A 270 3.75 5.46 6.37
N TYR A 271 4.55 4.75 5.59
CA TYR A 271 6.00 4.72 5.68
C TYR A 271 6.59 4.90 4.29
N SER A 272 7.51 5.84 4.09
CA SER A 272 8.11 6.12 2.78
C SER A 272 9.63 5.97 2.84
N GLY A 273 10.27 5.74 1.68
CA GLY A 273 11.72 5.72 1.56
C GLY A 273 12.36 4.38 1.94
N ILE A 274 11.67 3.25 1.77
CA ILE A 274 12.24 1.92 2.06
C ILE A 274 13.09 1.46 0.88
N TYR A 275 14.41 1.42 1.05
CA TYR A 275 15.32 0.95 -0.01
C TYR A 275 15.41 -0.58 -0.03
N ALA A 276 15.11 -1.17 -1.18
CA ALA A 276 15.30 -2.60 -1.42
C ALA A 276 16.78 -2.95 -1.61
N CYS A 277 17.20 -4.09 -1.04
CA CYS A 277 18.60 -4.55 -1.00
C CYS A 277 19.59 -3.51 -0.47
N GLU A 278 19.22 -2.71 0.54
CA GLU A 278 20.21 -1.83 1.14
C GLU A 278 21.36 -2.70 1.68
N SER A 279 22.54 -2.56 1.09
CA SER A 279 23.69 -3.39 1.44
C SER A 279 23.92 -3.22 2.93
N VAL A 280 23.87 -4.32 3.68
CA VAL A 280 23.99 -4.34 5.15
C VAL A 280 25.35 -3.77 5.56
N LYS A 281 25.48 -2.45 5.58
CA LYS A 281 26.31 -1.77 6.55
C LYS A 281 25.66 -2.07 7.89
N GLY A 282 26.43 -2.48 8.88
CA GLY A 282 25.87 -2.75 10.20
C GLY A 282 25.15 -1.50 10.68
N VAL A 283 23.82 -1.59 10.87
CA VAL A 283 23.05 -0.54 11.53
C VAL A 283 23.63 -0.41 12.92
N CYS A 284 24.20 0.74 13.23
CA CYS A 284 24.78 0.96 14.55
C CYS A 284 23.67 1.23 15.58
N GLU A 285 22.61 1.93 15.16
CA GLU A 285 21.45 2.27 15.98
C GLU A 285 20.30 2.72 15.05
N LYS A 286 19.06 2.56 15.51
CA LYS A 286 17.89 3.15 14.84
C LYS A 286 17.51 4.46 15.53
N ILE A 287 17.08 5.45 14.75
CA ILE A 287 16.45 6.66 15.26
C ILE A 287 14.96 6.65 14.95
N THR A 288 14.18 7.14 15.91
CA THR A 288 12.75 7.38 15.82
C THR A 288 12.54 8.87 15.67
N VAL A 289 11.98 9.29 14.55
CA VAL A 289 11.54 10.64 14.27
C VAL A 289 10.04 10.70 14.51
N GLU A 290 9.62 11.50 15.49
CA GLU A 290 8.22 11.69 15.89
C GLU A 290 7.80 13.10 15.50
N LEU A 291 6.92 13.26 14.53
CA LEU A 291 6.26 14.52 14.20
C LEU A 291 4.97 14.63 15.03
N ASN A 292 4.69 15.80 15.57
CA ASN A 292 3.56 16.08 16.45
C ASN A 292 2.77 17.28 15.92
N SER A 293 1.46 17.23 16.12
CA SER A 293 0.50 18.28 15.77
C SER A 293 -0.43 18.52 16.94
N GLU A 294 -0.44 19.74 17.46
CA GLU A 294 -1.21 20.10 18.67
C GLU A 294 -2.72 19.86 18.51
N PHE A 295 -3.22 20.07 17.30
CA PHE A 295 -4.66 20.10 17.01
C PHE A 295 -5.14 18.92 16.16
N GLY A 296 -4.24 18.03 15.78
CA GLY A 296 -4.60 16.85 14.99
C GLY A 296 -4.73 17.11 13.49
N TRP A 297 -4.32 18.29 12.99
CA TRP A 297 -4.42 18.62 11.57
C TRP A 297 -3.26 18.07 10.72
N GLY A 298 -2.26 17.47 11.36
CA GLY A 298 -1.02 17.07 10.68
C GLY A 298 -0.18 18.28 10.27
N TRP A 299 0.70 18.07 9.28
CA TRP A 299 1.55 19.09 8.66
C TRP A 299 1.12 19.31 7.21
N PRO A 300 0.00 20.02 6.97
CA PRO A 300 -0.51 20.20 5.62
C PRO A 300 0.50 20.93 4.73
N TYR A 301 0.77 20.38 3.55
CA TYR A 301 1.71 20.92 2.56
C TYR A 301 3.11 21.20 3.13
N SER A 302 3.48 20.46 4.19
CA SER A 302 4.73 20.64 4.90
C SER A 302 5.33 19.27 5.24
N SER A 303 6.65 19.21 5.33
CA SER A 303 7.38 17.98 5.60
C SER A 303 8.64 18.25 6.41
N LEU A 304 9.22 17.17 6.93
CA LEU A 304 10.58 17.15 7.44
C LEU A 304 11.47 16.43 6.42
N ASP A 305 12.20 17.20 5.62
CA ASP A 305 13.11 16.68 4.61
C ASP A 305 14.41 16.21 5.28
N VAL A 306 14.75 14.95 5.11
CA VAL A 306 15.93 14.31 5.70
C VAL A 306 17.04 14.27 4.65
N PHE A 307 18.23 14.75 5.01
CA PHE A 307 19.45 14.59 4.24
C PHE A 307 20.43 13.72 5.02
N ARG A 308 21.03 12.74 4.35
CA ARG A 308 22.05 11.86 4.92
C ARG A 308 23.37 12.10 4.20
N ASN A 309 24.41 12.45 4.96
CA ASN A 309 25.75 12.74 4.45
C ASN A 309 25.75 13.80 3.33
N GLY A 310 24.85 14.79 3.43
CA GLY A 310 24.70 15.88 2.47
C GLY A 310 23.92 15.53 1.19
N ASN A 311 23.42 14.30 1.05
CA ASN A 311 22.51 13.92 -0.03
C ASN A 311 21.09 13.83 0.51
N TYR A 312 20.11 14.15 -0.32
CA TYR A 312 18.71 13.95 0.02
C TYR A 312 18.44 12.46 0.27
N ASP A 313 17.78 12.14 1.37
CA ASP A 313 17.47 10.78 1.81
C ASP A 313 15.98 10.49 1.62
N GLN A 314 15.11 11.22 2.32
CA GLN A 314 13.65 11.08 2.26
C GLN A 314 12.94 12.36 2.73
N SER A 315 11.63 12.43 2.55
CA SER A 315 10.75 13.46 3.13
C SER A 315 9.73 12.78 4.04
N ILE A 316 9.64 13.25 5.28
CA ILE A 316 8.67 12.74 6.25
C ILE A 316 7.47 13.69 6.27
N GLU A 317 6.33 13.21 5.78
CA GLU A 317 5.07 13.95 5.82
C GLU A 317 4.28 13.61 7.09
N MET A 318 3.51 14.56 7.59
CA MET A 318 2.58 14.32 8.69
C MET A 318 1.12 14.42 8.19
N PRO A 319 0.42 13.29 8.02
CA PRO A 319 -0.99 13.29 7.67
C PRO A 319 -1.84 13.84 8.83
N ILE A 320 -3.14 14.06 8.58
CA ILE A 320 -4.10 14.46 9.62
C ILE A 320 -4.02 13.47 10.78
N GLY A 321 -3.73 13.99 11.97
CA GLY A 321 -3.43 13.21 13.16
C GLY A 321 -2.63 14.02 14.17
N TYR A 322 -2.50 13.49 15.38
CA TYR A 322 -1.78 14.14 16.48
C TYR A 322 -0.28 13.83 16.48
N SER A 323 0.11 12.69 15.92
CA SER A 323 1.50 12.24 15.89
C SER A 323 1.74 11.29 14.71
N GLN A 324 2.93 11.34 14.14
CA GLN A 324 3.43 10.43 13.10
C GLN A 324 4.85 10.01 13.49
N ILE A 325 5.18 8.73 13.31
CA ILE A 325 6.48 8.20 13.69
C ILE A 325 7.14 7.56 12.48
N THR A 326 8.39 7.92 12.22
CA THR A 326 9.26 7.31 11.20
C THR A 326 10.49 6.74 11.88
N GLN A 327 10.89 5.51 11.54
CA GLN A 327 12.16 4.95 11.99
C GLN A 327 13.20 5.03 10.87
N ILE A 328 14.41 5.48 11.17
CA ILE A 328 15.52 5.55 10.21
C ILE A 328 16.69 4.75 10.76
N ASN A 329 17.26 3.88 9.94
CA ASN A 329 18.49 3.18 10.26
C ASN A 329 19.67 4.16 10.17
N ALA A 330 20.50 4.23 11.21
CA ALA A 330 21.76 4.95 11.17
C ALA A 330 22.93 3.97 11.05
N TYR A 331 23.90 4.31 10.21
CA TYR A 331 25.17 3.61 10.08
C TYR A 331 26.31 4.41 10.71
N GLU A 332 27.43 3.74 10.99
CA GLU A 332 28.61 4.40 11.55
C GLU A 332 29.02 5.62 10.72
N ASN A 333 29.14 6.77 11.42
CA ASN A 333 29.50 8.07 10.88
C ASN A 333 28.46 8.70 9.94
N ASP A 334 27.22 8.20 9.91
CA ASP A 334 26.14 8.93 9.25
C ASP A 334 25.89 10.26 9.93
N MET A 335 25.71 11.28 9.10
CA MET A 335 25.39 12.64 9.51
C MET A 335 24.08 13.06 8.86
N PHE A 336 23.08 13.35 9.69
CA PHE A 336 21.74 13.70 9.27
C PHE A 336 21.49 15.21 9.41
N ASP A 337 20.83 15.79 8.40
CA ASP A 337 20.17 17.09 8.50
C ASP A 337 18.65 16.87 8.36
N PHE A 338 17.88 17.51 9.22
CA PHE A 338 16.42 17.47 9.25
C PHE A 338 15.91 18.88 8.95
N ILE A 339 15.40 19.07 7.74
CA ILE A 339 15.01 20.37 7.21
C ILE A 339 13.50 20.50 7.27
N VAL A 340 13.01 21.44 8.06
CA VAL A 340 11.59 21.76 8.11
C VAL A 340 11.23 22.49 6.81
N ASN A 341 10.45 21.83 5.96
CA ASN A 341 9.97 22.36 4.70
C ASN A 341 8.50 22.72 4.85
N THR A 342 8.19 24.00 5.00
CA THR A 342 6.81 24.47 5.17
C THR A 342 6.53 25.69 4.30
N GLN A 343 5.32 25.70 3.74
CA GLN A 343 4.77 26.84 3.00
C GLN A 343 3.64 27.53 3.77
N LEU A 344 3.42 27.14 5.02
CA LEU A 344 2.36 27.72 5.84
C LEU A 344 2.66 29.16 6.21
N MET A 345 1.58 29.95 6.30
CA MET A 345 1.66 31.33 6.78
C MET A 345 1.94 31.40 8.28
N PHE A 346 1.55 30.37 9.04
CA PHE A 346 1.72 30.24 10.49
C PHE A 346 2.41 28.89 10.82
N PRO A 347 3.74 28.80 10.67
CA PRO A 347 4.50 27.57 10.91
C PRO A 347 4.40 27.04 12.34
N GLU A 348 4.10 27.90 13.32
CA GLU A 348 3.84 27.53 14.71
C GLU A 348 2.62 26.62 14.89
N GLU A 349 1.73 26.54 13.90
CA GLU A 349 0.56 25.65 13.93
C GLU A 349 0.89 24.20 13.51
N LEU A 350 2.10 23.95 12.99
CA LEU A 350 2.54 22.59 12.65
C LEU A 350 2.58 21.69 13.89
N GLY A 351 2.91 22.25 15.06
CA GLY A 351 3.40 21.50 16.21
C GLY A 351 4.92 21.41 16.15
N GLY A 352 5.50 20.22 16.27
CA GLY A 352 6.94 20.06 16.20
C GLY A 352 7.41 18.63 16.07
N TYR A 353 8.71 18.38 16.23
CA TYR A 353 9.25 17.03 16.05
C TYR A 353 10.30 16.68 17.10
N LYS A 354 10.44 15.38 17.36
CA LYS A 354 11.45 14.82 18.25
C LYS A 354 12.20 13.71 17.54
N ILE A 355 13.49 13.61 17.83
CA ILE A 355 14.32 12.52 17.33
C ILE A 355 14.93 11.81 18.52
N ARG A 356 14.67 10.50 18.65
CA ARG A 356 15.20 9.67 19.72
C ARG A 356 15.90 8.46 19.16
N THR A 357 17.00 8.07 19.77
CA THR A 357 17.61 6.78 19.50
C THR A 357 16.75 5.63 20.06
N GLU A 358 16.94 4.42 19.55
CA GLU A 358 16.32 3.20 20.09
C GLU A 358 16.68 2.97 21.56
N SER A 359 17.88 3.36 21.97
CA SER A 359 18.31 3.35 23.38
C SER A 359 17.59 4.38 24.27
N GLY A 360 16.74 5.24 23.69
CA GLY A 360 15.93 6.23 24.38
C GLY A 360 16.60 7.59 24.58
N THR A 361 17.73 7.85 23.91
CA THR A 361 18.42 9.14 23.98
C THR A 361 17.75 10.13 23.02
N THR A 362 17.30 11.28 23.52
CA THR A 362 16.81 12.36 22.65
C THR A 362 17.98 13.08 21.98
N LEU A 363 18.01 13.06 20.64
CA LEU A 363 18.98 13.77 19.81
C LEU A 363 18.51 15.18 19.45
N VAL A 364 17.21 15.34 19.17
CA VAL A 364 16.56 16.61 18.81
C VAL A 364 15.20 16.69 19.49
N ASP A 365 14.86 17.88 19.97
CA ASP A 365 13.55 18.19 20.55
C ASP A 365 13.11 19.59 20.12
N GLU A 366 12.34 19.64 19.04
CA GLU A 366 11.74 20.85 18.45
C GLU A 366 10.21 20.82 18.62
N ASP A 367 9.70 20.04 19.58
CA ASP A 367 8.27 19.91 19.89
C ASP A 367 7.87 20.87 21.00
N ASN A 368 7.91 22.15 20.68
CA ASN A 368 7.61 23.26 21.57
C ASN A 368 6.24 23.86 21.26
N VAL A 369 5.47 24.13 22.32
CA VAL A 369 4.09 24.59 22.19
C VAL A 369 4.02 26.04 21.70
N ASN A 370 3.26 26.31 20.63
CA ASN A 370 3.19 27.59 19.92
C ASN A 370 4.53 28.14 19.41
N GLU A 371 5.51 27.28 19.10
CA GLU A 371 6.76 27.68 18.48
C GLU A 371 6.92 26.88 17.17
N ALA A 372 7.35 27.57 16.11
CA ALA A 372 7.61 26.91 14.84
C ALA A 372 8.84 25.99 14.98
N PRO A 373 8.78 24.74 14.51
CA PRO A 373 9.92 23.83 14.61
C PRO A 373 11.07 24.32 13.73
N GLU A 374 12.30 24.31 14.27
CA GLU A 374 13.49 24.68 13.50
C GLU A 374 14.15 23.47 12.82
N SER A 375 14.93 23.73 11.77
CA SER A 375 15.73 22.68 11.11
C SER A 375 16.95 22.32 11.95
N SER A 376 17.23 21.02 12.06
CA SER A 376 18.38 20.49 12.79
C SER A 376 19.45 20.00 11.83
N TYR A 377 20.73 20.22 12.17
CA TYR A 377 21.84 19.94 11.26
C TYR A 377 22.97 19.15 11.93
N ASN A 378 23.67 18.36 11.14
CA ASN A 378 24.86 17.59 11.51
C ASN A 378 24.60 16.65 12.70
N ILE A 379 23.45 15.99 12.72
CA ILE A 379 23.09 15.02 13.75
C ILE A 379 23.81 13.71 13.46
N VAL A 380 24.77 13.37 14.33
CA VAL A 380 25.50 12.10 14.27
C VAL A 380 24.92 11.15 15.31
N VAL A 381 24.47 9.98 14.88
CA VAL A 381 23.84 8.98 15.76
C VAL A 381 24.91 8.13 16.43
N CYS A 382 25.89 7.68 15.66
CA CYS A 382 26.98 6.83 16.12
C CYS A 382 28.27 7.17 15.37
N GLU A 383 29.37 7.29 16.11
CA GLU A 383 30.71 7.44 15.54
C GLU A 383 31.46 6.12 15.66
N SER A 384 32.22 5.75 14.63
CA SER A 384 33.13 4.60 14.74
C SER A 384 34.23 4.91 15.77
N GLU A 385 34.59 3.95 16.64
CA GLU A 385 35.68 4.11 17.63
C GLU A 385 37.07 4.34 17.00
N ASP A 386 37.20 4.24 15.68
CA ASP A 386 38.41 4.56 14.90
C ASP A 386 38.60 6.07 14.71
N ASN A 387 38.53 6.82 15.81
CA ASN A 387 39.09 8.17 15.86
C ASN A 387 40.63 8.03 15.92
N ILE A 388 41.25 7.77 14.76
CA ILE A 388 42.71 7.81 14.63
C ILE A 388 43.14 9.21 15.06
N SER A 389 43.74 9.31 16.23
CA SER A 389 44.28 10.57 16.69
C SER A 389 45.35 11.02 15.67
N LEU A 390 45.49 12.32 15.45
CA LEU A 390 46.59 12.88 14.67
C LEU A 390 47.99 12.45 15.18
N SER A 391 48.07 11.87 16.39
CA SER A 391 49.29 11.27 16.92
C SER A 391 49.56 9.85 16.41
N ASP A 392 48.55 9.10 16.01
CA ASP A 392 48.67 7.73 15.50
C ASP A 392 49.08 7.69 14.02
N ILE A 393 48.59 8.64 13.21
CA ILE A 393 49.02 8.83 11.80
C ILE A 393 50.53 9.13 11.70
N LYS A 394 51.10 9.83 12.69
CA LYS A 394 52.54 10.14 12.72
C LYS A 394 53.43 8.91 12.93
N SER A 395 52.87 7.81 13.41
CA SER A 395 53.63 6.61 13.79
C SER A 395 53.69 5.55 12.70
N GLN A 396 52.76 5.54 11.74
CA GLN A 396 52.61 4.41 10.81
C GLN A 396 53.24 4.60 9.42
N GLU A 397 53.40 5.80 8.87
CA GLU A 397 54.14 5.97 7.60
C GLU A 397 54.89 7.31 7.46
N PRO A 398 56.24 7.35 7.60
CA PRO A 398 57.03 8.58 7.41
C PRO A 398 57.13 9.04 5.93
N SER A 399 56.55 8.31 4.98
CA SER A 399 56.49 8.61 3.54
C SER A 399 55.46 9.69 3.21
N LEU A 400 54.26 9.62 3.81
CA LEU A 400 53.15 10.55 3.60
C LEU A 400 53.38 11.93 4.25
N VAL A 401 54.17 11.97 5.33
CA VAL A 401 54.56 13.21 6.01
C VAL A 401 55.36 14.14 5.08
N LYS A 402 56.15 13.59 4.14
CA LYS A 402 56.93 14.42 3.21
C LYS A 402 56.08 15.11 2.14
N MET A 403 54.94 14.55 1.74
CA MET A 403 54.08 15.15 0.73
C MET A 403 53.29 16.34 1.28
N ILE A 404 52.86 16.26 2.54
CA ILE A 404 52.14 17.35 3.24
C ILE A 404 53.07 18.50 3.60
N ASP A 405 54.32 18.24 4.01
CA ASP A 405 55.27 19.30 4.39
C ASP A 405 55.81 20.09 3.17
N ILE A 406 55.79 19.49 1.97
CA ILE A 406 56.12 20.17 0.70
C ILE A 406 54.97 21.11 0.28
N LEU A 407 53.72 20.65 0.32
CA LEU A 407 52.55 21.46 -0.03
C LEU A 407 52.27 22.59 0.99
N GLY A 408 52.51 22.34 2.28
CA GLY A 408 52.38 23.33 3.36
C GLY A 408 53.47 24.41 3.37
N ARG A 409 54.65 24.16 2.78
CA ARG A 409 55.71 25.16 2.62
C ARG A 409 55.51 26.06 1.40
N GLU A 410 54.93 25.56 0.31
CA GLU A 410 54.68 26.39 -0.88
C GLU A 410 53.56 27.42 -0.64
N GLN A 411 52.52 27.09 0.15
CA GLN A 411 51.44 28.04 0.41
C GLN A 411 51.79 29.16 1.41
N LYS A 412 52.87 29.04 2.21
CA LYS A 412 53.28 30.09 3.16
C LYS A 412 54.23 31.15 2.58
N ASN A 413 54.75 30.97 1.36
CA ASN A 413 55.71 31.91 0.74
C ASN A 413 55.09 32.93 -0.23
N ILE A 414 53.77 33.02 -0.35
CA ILE A 414 53.11 34.13 -1.03
C ILE A 414 52.53 35.09 0.03
N LYS A 415 53.41 35.66 0.85
CA LYS A 415 53.09 36.82 1.69
C LYS A 415 53.30 38.09 0.87
N ARG A 416 52.29 38.98 0.91
CA ARG A 416 52.43 40.42 1.10
C ARG A 416 53.63 41.07 0.39
N HIS A 417 53.39 41.85 -0.67
CA HIS A 417 54.05 43.14 -0.92
C HIS A 417 53.31 43.88 -2.05
N TYR A 418 52.36 44.74 -1.69
CA TYR A 418 51.92 45.86 -2.52
C TYR A 418 51.81 47.09 -1.60
N PHE A 419 52.20 48.26 -2.14
CA PHE A 419 52.48 49.57 -1.50
C PHE A 419 53.94 49.69 -0.96
N ILE A 420 54.82 50.65 -1.34
CA ILE A 420 54.72 51.98 -2.02
C ILE A 420 56.12 52.43 -2.56
N LEU A 421 56.13 53.14 -3.71
CA LEU A 421 57.05 54.12 -4.33
C LEU A 421 58.60 54.07 -4.18
N HIS A 422 59.34 54.24 -5.31
CA HIS A 422 60.10 55.49 -5.58
C HIS A 422 60.61 55.67 -7.02
N ILE A 423 60.67 56.95 -7.40
CA ILE A 423 61.14 57.61 -8.63
C ILE A 423 62.64 57.38 -8.89
N ARG A 424 63.02 57.25 -10.18
CA ARG A 424 64.13 57.99 -10.79
C ARG A 424 63.91 58.21 -12.27
#